data_AF-A0A812SQ73-F1
#
_entry.id   AF-A0A812SQ73-F1
#
_cell.length_a   1.000
_cell.length_b   1.000
_cell.length_c   1.000
_cell.angle_alpha   90.00
_cell.angle_beta   90.00
_cell.angle_gamma   90.00
#
_symmetry.space_group_name_H-M   'P 1'
#
loop_
_entity.id
_entity.type
_entity.pdbx_description
1 polymer ?
#
loop_
_entity_poly.entity_id
_entity_poly.type
_entity_poly.pdbx_seq_one_letter_code
_entity_poly.pdbx_strand_id
1 'polypeptide(L)'
;MVRVLTVAGEVLADLPTEDVDSVRSLKLLLAKLQGISRFRQRILQSGSILADDALLNLSVDVQLVVLPVSSMSPEQAVKLTQSAELGYDVEVENLLQTPVDPNDSHRDGYRAAFFFAVGNTLVAKDLEQATRIGLQGRTRHRVVTLAGGLIDASGTMSGGGGKVASGGMRASVCKYSQEEVKKFVQAYEEANTQLMQLRQEREALDEALNSTDREIPELELRERTCSMDVNALKKQAEAYESRLKTLKVPQLTGEEKAKIKQLEKLIESRSEELSTIMEQHQVVEEEVRDLHNQIMNIGGEELKQAKSKLEEATKKCEDMRHKCKKSLLDADNMAAALWTLSLQLYLLRLRAQEDAGQETYDRLPEALKGKVAWVERFFMGMSKADIKKECAKVERLAEKLEKLDVQEIFGKKGAK
;
A
#
# COMPACT_ATOMS: atom_id res chain seq x y z
N MET A 1 -6.22 -25.50 -19.93
CA MET A 1 -6.01 -26.91 -19.51
C MET A 1 -6.74 -27.82 -20.48
N VAL A 2 -6.09 -28.88 -20.96
CA VAL A 2 -6.68 -29.90 -21.81
C VAL A 2 -7.08 -31.08 -20.92
N ARG A 3 -8.36 -31.44 -20.92
CA ARG A 3 -8.87 -32.58 -20.16
C ARG A 3 -9.04 -33.77 -21.09
N VAL A 4 -8.36 -34.87 -20.79
CA VAL A 4 -8.44 -36.11 -21.57
C VAL A 4 -9.44 -37.04 -20.89
N LEU A 5 -10.50 -37.43 -21.61
CA LEU A 5 -11.57 -38.29 -21.13
C LEU A 5 -11.48 -39.69 -21.74
N THR A 6 -11.85 -40.74 -21.00
CA THR A 6 -12.15 -42.05 -21.58
C THR A 6 -13.43 -42.00 -22.42
N VAL A 7 -13.67 -43.04 -23.22
CA VAL A 7 -14.97 -43.26 -23.89
C VAL A 7 -16.13 -43.39 -22.89
N ALA A 8 -15.83 -43.77 -21.63
CA ALA A 8 -16.78 -43.83 -20.53
C ALA A 8 -16.99 -42.49 -19.80
N GLY A 9 -16.27 -41.43 -20.20
CA GLY A 9 -16.39 -40.08 -19.62
C GLY A 9 -15.55 -39.85 -18.35
N GLU A 10 -14.64 -40.77 -18.01
CA GLU A 10 -13.74 -40.61 -16.87
C GLU A 10 -12.54 -39.73 -17.24
N VAL A 11 -12.12 -38.84 -16.34
CA VAL A 11 -10.95 -37.98 -16.55
C VAL A 11 -9.67 -38.81 -16.39
N LEU A 12 -8.95 -38.99 -17.50
CA LEU A 12 -7.66 -39.70 -17.55
C LEU A 12 -6.47 -38.82 -17.19
N ALA A 13 -6.47 -37.57 -17.63
CA ALA A 13 -5.40 -36.63 -17.39
C ALA A 13 -5.90 -35.20 -17.59
N ASP A 14 -5.54 -34.32 -16.65
CA ASP A 14 -5.72 -32.87 -16.75
C ASP A 14 -4.35 -32.24 -16.95
N LEU A 15 -4.09 -31.78 -18.17
CA LEU A 15 -2.78 -31.27 -18.56
C LEU A 15 -2.84 -29.74 -18.78
N PRO A 16 -1.86 -28.97 -18.27
CA PRO A 16 -1.75 -27.56 -18.61
C PRO A 16 -1.47 -27.42 -20.13
N THR A 17 -2.04 -26.38 -20.75
CA THR A 17 -1.93 -26.15 -22.20
C THR A 17 -0.51 -25.78 -22.64
N GLU A 18 0.38 -25.44 -21.70
CA GLU A 18 1.79 -25.09 -21.95
C GLU A 18 2.66 -26.32 -22.30
N ASP A 19 2.23 -27.53 -21.92
CA ASP A 19 3.00 -28.76 -22.14
C ASP A 19 2.59 -29.49 -23.44
N VAL A 20 1.51 -29.07 -24.10
CA VAL A 20 0.83 -29.84 -25.15
C VAL A 20 0.35 -28.96 -26.30
N ASP A 21 1.26 -28.59 -27.21
CA ASP A 21 0.91 -27.75 -28.35
C ASP A 21 0.11 -28.46 -29.46
N SER A 22 0.29 -29.79 -29.61
CA SER A 22 -0.27 -30.56 -30.72
C SER A 22 -0.90 -31.88 -30.27
N VAL A 23 -1.79 -32.43 -31.09
CA VAL A 23 -2.32 -33.78 -30.89
C VAL A 23 -1.19 -34.83 -30.85
N ARG A 24 -0.12 -34.63 -31.62
CA ARG A 24 1.08 -35.49 -31.57
C ARG A 24 1.76 -35.45 -30.21
N SER A 25 1.99 -34.27 -29.63
CA SER A 25 2.62 -34.16 -28.30
C SER A 25 1.72 -34.75 -27.22
N LEU A 26 0.39 -34.56 -27.32
CA LEU A 26 -0.58 -35.18 -26.41
C LEU A 26 -0.51 -36.72 -26.46
N LYS A 27 -0.55 -37.30 -27.67
CA LYS A 27 -0.47 -38.76 -27.85
C LYS A 27 0.84 -39.34 -27.32
N LEU A 28 1.95 -38.63 -27.45
CA LEU A 28 3.25 -39.04 -26.92
C LEU A 28 3.30 -39.01 -25.39
N LEU A 29 2.71 -38.01 -24.74
CA LEU A 29 2.59 -37.96 -23.29
C LEU A 29 1.69 -39.06 -22.75
N LEU A 30 0.51 -39.25 -23.38
CA LEU A 30 -0.40 -40.34 -23.03
C LEU A 30 0.24 -41.72 -23.24
N ALA A 31 1.09 -41.88 -24.25
CA ALA A 31 1.83 -43.11 -24.47
C ALA A 31 2.81 -43.40 -23.33
N LYS A 32 3.47 -42.38 -22.77
CA LYS A 32 4.33 -42.53 -21.59
C LYS A 32 3.55 -42.87 -20.32
N LEU A 33 2.36 -42.28 -20.15
CA LEU A 33 1.52 -42.49 -18.97
C LEU A 33 0.83 -43.85 -18.96
N GLN A 34 0.32 -44.30 -20.11
CA GLN A 34 -0.52 -45.51 -20.22
C GLN A 34 0.24 -46.72 -20.79
N GLY A 35 1.47 -46.53 -21.30
CA GLY A 35 2.22 -47.60 -21.99
C GLY A 35 1.62 -48.02 -23.34
N ILE A 36 0.65 -47.25 -23.87
CA ILE A 36 -0.04 -47.55 -25.12
C ILE A 36 0.57 -46.72 -26.24
N SER A 37 1.03 -47.37 -27.32
CA SER A 37 1.62 -46.68 -28.48
C SER A 37 0.73 -45.56 -29.02
N ARG A 38 1.34 -44.41 -29.38
CA ARG A 38 0.66 -43.24 -29.95
C ARG A 38 -0.24 -43.58 -31.15
N PHE A 39 0.14 -44.60 -31.90
CA PHE A 39 -0.57 -45.02 -33.12
C PHE A 39 -1.89 -45.74 -32.83
N ARG A 40 -2.03 -46.32 -31.61
CA ARG A 40 -3.27 -46.94 -31.12
C ARG A 40 -4.24 -45.94 -30.50
N GLN A 41 -3.82 -44.68 -30.38
CA GLN A 41 -4.60 -43.62 -29.76
C GLN A 41 -5.32 -42.81 -30.84
N ARG A 42 -6.64 -42.67 -30.70
CA ARG A 42 -7.45 -41.72 -31.46
C ARG A 42 -7.97 -40.67 -30.50
N ILE A 43 -7.65 -39.42 -30.80
CA ILE A 43 -8.10 -38.26 -30.03
C ILE A 43 -9.28 -37.68 -30.77
N LEU A 44 -10.43 -37.64 -30.10
CA LEU A 44 -11.66 -37.13 -30.65
C LEU A 44 -12.03 -35.82 -29.95
N GLN A 45 -12.47 -34.85 -30.74
CA GLN A 45 -13.11 -33.63 -30.26
C GLN A 45 -14.51 -33.58 -30.86
N SER A 46 -15.53 -33.52 -30.01
CA SER A 46 -16.94 -33.48 -30.41
C SER A 46 -17.32 -34.59 -31.42
N GLY A 47 -16.74 -35.79 -31.28
CA GLY A 47 -16.99 -36.93 -32.16
C GLY A 47 -16.16 -36.98 -33.45
N SER A 48 -15.29 -35.99 -33.72
CA SER A 48 -14.40 -35.97 -34.88
C SER A 48 -12.97 -36.37 -34.50
N ILE A 49 -12.31 -37.22 -35.30
CA ILE A 49 -10.92 -37.64 -35.07
C ILE A 49 -9.98 -36.51 -35.47
N LEU A 50 -9.14 -36.07 -34.54
CA LEU A 50 -8.13 -35.05 -34.81
C LEU A 50 -6.87 -35.67 -35.44
N ALA A 51 -6.35 -35.00 -36.47
CA ALA A 51 -5.06 -35.31 -37.07
C ALA A 51 -3.91 -34.97 -36.12
N ASP A 52 -2.75 -35.62 -36.31
CA ASP A 52 -1.58 -35.44 -35.43
C ASP A 52 -1.05 -34.00 -35.39
N ASP A 53 -1.20 -33.26 -36.49
CA ASP A 53 -0.71 -31.89 -36.63
C ASP A 53 -1.73 -30.83 -36.15
N ALA A 54 -2.90 -31.24 -35.65
CA ALA A 54 -3.90 -30.31 -35.11
C ALA A 54 -3.39 -29.67 -33.82
N LEU A 55 -3.55 -28.34 -33.71
CA LEU A 55 -3.13 -27.55 -32.56
C LEU A 55 -4.19 -27.59 -31.45
N LEU A 56 -3.74 -27.76 -30.21
CA LEU A 56 -4.60 -27.84 -29.01
C LEU A 56 -4.57 -26.52 -28.24
N ASN A 57 -4.92 -25.42 -28.91
CA ASN A 57 -4.73 -24.06 -28.39
C ASN A 57 -5.83 -23.55 -27.45
N LEU A 58 -6.81 -24.38 -27.09
CA LEU A 58 -7.96 -23.98 -26.28
C LEU A 58 -8.16 -25.00 -25.15
N SER A 59 -8.66 -24.54 -24.00
CA SER A 59 -9.09 -25.43 -22.91
C SER A 59 -10.28 -26.26 -23.39
N VAL A 60 -10.00 -27.47 -23.85
CA VAL A 60 -10.94 -28.35 -24.56
C VAL A 60 -10.92 -29.73 -23.91
N ASP A 61 -12.11 -30.32 -23.82
CA ASP A 61 -12.30 -31.71 -23.44
C ASP A 61 -12.11 -32.59 -24.68
N VAL A 62 -11.15 -33.52 -24.62
CA VAL A 62 -10.86 -34.45 -25.71
C VAL A 62 -11.08 -35.89 -25.25
N GLN A 63 -11.68 -36.71 -26.09
CA GLN A 63 -11.91 -38.12 -25.81
C GLN A 63 -10.79 -38.98 -26.38
N LEU A 64 -10.26 -39.89 -25.57
CA LEU A 64 -9.29 -40.89 -25.99
C LEU A 64 -10.00 -42.21 -26.30
N VAL A 65 -9.91 -42.63 -27.56
CA VAL A 65 -10.30 -43.98 -28.00
C VAL A 65 -9.03 -44.79 -28.25
N VAL A 66 -8.89 -45.91 -27.54
CA VAL A 66 -7.79 -46.86 -27.74
C VAL A 66 -8.26 -47.98 -28.65
N LEU A 67 -7.57 -48.18 -29.77
CA LEU A 67 -7.89 -49.26 -30.71
C LEU A 67 -7.29 -50.61 -30.24
N PRO A 68 -8.05 -51.72 -30.33
CA PRO A 68 -7.54 -53.06 -30.05
C PRO A 68 -6.58 -53.51 -31.15
N VAL A 69 -5.58 -54.31 -30.77
CA VAL A 69 -4.60 -54.88 -31.71
C VAL A 69 -5.31 -55.89 -32.62
N SER A 70 -5.09 -55.78 -33.93
CA SER A 70 -5.52 -56.74 -34.95
C SER A 70 -4.30 -57.53 -35.46
N SER A 71 -4.47 -58.82 -35.73
CA SER A 71 -3.39 -59.66 -36.28
C SER A 71 -3.07 -59.27 -37.73
N MET A 72 -1.77 -59.23 -38.05
CA MET A 72 -1.30 -58.79 -39.37
C MET A 72 -1.50 -59.88 -40.42
N SER A 73 -2.04 -59.55 -41.60
CA SER A 73 -1.97 -60.50 -42.71
C SER A 73 -0.52 -60.60 -43.23
N PRO A 74 -0.06 -61.78 -43.70
CA PRO A 74 1.31 -61.95 -44.19
C PRO A 74 1.67 -61.00 -45.35
N GLU A 75 0.69 -60.61 -46.18
CA GLU A 75 0.88 -59.63 -47.25
C GLU A 75 1.14 -58.21 -46.71
N GLN A 76 0.44 -57.81 -45.65
CA GLN A 76 0.66 -56.53 -44.99
C GLN A 76 2.03 -56.49 -44.30
N ALA A 77 2.47 -57.60 -43.71
CA ALA A 77 3.78 -57.74 -43.08
C ALA A 77 4.95 -57.56 -44.05
N VAL A 78 4.85 -58.20 -45.22
CA VAL A 78 5.82 -58.04 -46.30
C VAL A 78 5.82 -56.60 -46.80
N LYS A 79 4.64 -56.00 -46.99
CA LYS A 79 4.51 -54.61 -47.46
C LYS A 79 5.12 -53.62 -46.46
N LEU A 80 4.89 -53.78 -45.16
CA LEU A 80 5.49 -52.94 -44.11
C LEU A 80 7.02 -53.05 -44.14
N THR A 81 7.53 -54.27 -44.21
CA THR A 81 8.98 -54.53 -44.24
C THR A 81 9.61 -53.93 -45.49
N GLN A 82 8.98 -54.09 -46.65
CA GLN A 82 9.46 -53.58 -47.93
C GLN A 82 9.40 -52.05 -48.00
N SER A 83 8.29 -51.43 -47.58
CA SER A 83 8.17 -49.97 -47.52
C SER A 83 9.18 -49.37 -46.54
N ALA A 84 9.49 -50.07 -45.43
CA ALA A 84 10.57 -49.68 -44.53
C ALA A 84 11.94 -49.79 -45.22
N GLU A 85 12.27 -50.92 -45.83
CA GLU A 85 13.56 -51.15 -46.52
C GLU A 85 13.82 -50.14 -47.66
N LEU A 86 12.76 -49.73 -48.37
CA LEU A 86 12.83 -48.76 -49.46
C LEU A 86 12.75 -47.28 -49.00
N GLY A 87 12.53 -47.02 -47.71
CA GLY A 87 12.46 -45.66 -47.14
C GLY A 87 11.18 -44.89 -47.49
N TYR A 88 10.06 -45.58 -47.69
CA TYR A 88 8.76 -44.96 -47.94
C TYR A 88 8.06 -44.59 -46.62
N ASP A 89 8.58 -43.57 -45.95
CA ASP A 89 8.17 -43.16 -44.60
C ASP A 89 6.65 -42.90 -44.47
N VAL A 90 6.04 -42.30 -45.49
CA VAL A 90 4.59 -42.02 -45.51
C VAL A 90 3.77 -43.31 -45.57
N GLU A 91 4.21 -44.30 -46.35
CA GLU A 91 3.52 -45.60 -46.42
C GLU A 91 3.70 -46.39 -45.14
N VAL A 92 4.90 -46.36 -44.56
CA VAL A 92 5.20 -46.96 -43.26
C VAL A 92 4.34 -46.31 -42.18
N GLU A 93 4.24 -44.98 -42.15
CA GLU A 93 3.41 -44.26 -41.19
C GLU A 93 1.92 -44.59 -41.36
N ASN A 94 1.42 -44.66 -42.60
CA ASN A 94 0.04 -45.07 -42.87
C ASN A 94 -0.25 -46.51 -42.42
N LEU A 95 0.70 -47.44 -42.62
CA LEU A 95 0.58 -48.81 -42.15
C LEU A 95 0.66 -48.89 -40.62
N LEU A 96 1.55 -48.13 -39.98
CA LEU A 96 1.67 -48.05 -38.53
C LEU A 96 0.45 -47.37 -37.86
N GLN A 97 -0.26 -46.50 -38.57
CA GLN A 97 -1.52 -45.91 -38.11
C GLN A 97 -2.66 -46.92 -38.04
N THR A 98 -2.57 -48.07 -38.72
CA THR A 98 -3.51 -49.18 -38.53
C THR A 98 -3.20 -49.89 -37.19
N PRO A 99 -4.21 -50.40 -36.47
CA PRO A 99 -4.01 -51.01 -35.16
C PRO A 99 -3.44 -52.44 -35.27
N VAL A 100 -2.37 -52.59 -36.05
CA VAL A 100 -1.67 -53.84 -36.27
C VAL A 100 -0.47 -53.88 -35.32
N ASP A 101 -0.17 -55.04 -34.73
CA ASP A 101 1.09 -55.19 -34.01
C ASP A 101 2.22 -55.36 -35.03
N PRO A 102 3.14 -54.38 -35.18
CA PRO A 102 4.26 -54.51 -36.10
C PRO A 102 5.16 -55.70 -35.74
N ASN A 103 5.06 -56.24 -34.52
CA ASN A 103 5.83 -57.39 -34.06
C ASN A 103 5.20 -58.76 -34.33
N ASP A 104 4.00 -58.81 -34.92
CA ASP A 104 3.30 -60.06 -35.25
C ASP A 104 3.88 -60.75 -36.51
N SER A 105 4.76 -60.04 -37.23
CA SER A 105 5.40 -60.51 -38.46
C SER A 105 6.63 -61.39 -38.18
N HIS A 106 6.39 -62.68 -37.94
CA HIS A 106 7.39 -63.76 -37.78
C HIS A 106 8.38 -63.59 -36.59
N ARG A 107 9.23 -64.62 -36.37
CA ARG A 107 10.13 -64.88 -35.22
C ARG A 107 10.96 -63.71 -34.68
N ASP A 108 11.06 -62.59 -35.42
CA ASP A 108 11.91 -61.42 -35.16
C ASP A 108 11.08 -60.11 -35.15
N GLY A 109 9.97 -60.08 -34.38
CA GLY A 109 8.97 -59.01 -34.42
C GLY A 109 9.49 -57.56 -34.33
N TYR A 110 10.63 -57.31 -33.69
CA TYR A 110 11.16 -55.95 -33.56
C TYR A 110 11.94 -55.43 -34.78
N ARG A 111 12.11 -56.24 -35.83
CA ARG A 111 12.95 -55.88 -37.00
C ARG A 111 12.50 -54.57 -37.67
N ALA A 112 11.21 -54.40 -37.92
CA ALA A 112 10.68 -53.18 -38.56
C ALA A 112 10.91 -51.93 -37.69
N ALA A 113 10.76 -52.06 -36.37
CA ALA A 113 10.99 -50.96 -35.43
C ALA A 113 12.47 -50.57 -35.34
N PHE A 114 13.37 -51.55 -35.29
CA PHE A 114 14.82 -51.30 -35.31
C PHE A 114 15.26 -50.69 -36.65
N PHE A 115 14.72 -51.16 -37.77
CA PHE A 115 15.04 -50.61 -39.08
C PHE A 115 14.54 -49.17 -39.22
N PHE A 116 13.35 -48.85 -38.72
CA PHE A 116 12.87 -47.46 -38.69
C PHE A 116 13.76 -46.55 -37.81
N ALA A 117 14.16 -47.02 -36.63
CA ALA A 117 14.95 -46.20 -35.69
C ALA A 117 16.41 -45.99 -36.13
N VAL A 118 17.06 -47.04 -36.64
CA VAL A 118 18.48 -47.01 -37.03
C VAL A 118 18.65 -46.66 -38.51
N GLY A 119 17.69 -47.02 -39.36
CA GLY A 119 17.75 -46.83 -40.80
C GLY A 119 18.97 -47.48 -41.44
N ASN A 120 19.30 -47.00 -42.65
CA ASN A 120 20.51 -47.39 -43.38
C ASN A 120 21.76 -46.68 -42.82
N THR A 121 22.09 -46.92 -41.55
CA THR A 121 23.25 -46.33 -40.87
C THR A 121 24.45 -47.27 -40.90
N LEU A 122 25.58 -46.80 -41.46
CA LEU A 122 26.85 -47.53 -41.50
C LEU A 122 27.75 -47.16 -40.32
N VAL A 123 28.65 -48.06 -39.94
CA VAL A 123 29.64 -47.82 -38.88
C VAL A 123 31.04 -47.72 -39.48
N ALA A 124 31.76 -46.66 -39.16
CA ALA A 124 33.15 -46.43 -39.56
C ALA A 124 34.07 -46.37 -38.34
N LYS A 125 35.36 -46.63 -38.53
CA LYS A 125 36.35 -46.52 -37.45
C LYS A 125 36.57 -45.06 -37.07
N ASP A 126 36.89 -44.23 -38.07
CA ASP A 126 37.33 -42.86 -37.90
C ASP A 126 36.55 -41.87 -38.78
N LEU A 127 36.63 -40.58 -38.47
CA LEU A 127 35.91 -39.52 -39.19
C LEU A 127 36.33 -39.43 -40.66
N GLU A 128 37.60 -39.69 -40.98
CA GLU A 128 38.09 -39.73 -42.36
C GLU A 128 37.42 -40.85 -43.17
N GLN A 129 37.28 -42.03 -42.56
CA GLN A 129 36.60 -43.16 -43.18
C GLN A 129 35.10 -42.87 -43.31
N ALA A 130 34.48 -42.28 -42.29
CA ALA A 130 33.08 -41.88 -42.34
C ALA A 130 32.82 -40.86 -43.46
N THR A 131 33.72 -39.89 -43.64
CA THR A 131 33.61 -38.86 -44.68
C THR A 131 33.73 -39.47 -46.07
N ARG A 132 34.66 -40.40 -46.26
CA ARG A 132 34.84 -41.12 -47.53
C ARG A 132 33.59 -41.91 -47.92
N ILE A 133 32.98 -42.61 -46.96
CA ILE A 133 31.81 -43.47 -47.20
C ILE A 133 30.52 -42.64 -47.31
N GLY A 134 30.34 -41.65 -46.44
CA GLY A 134 29.09 -40.88 -46.33
C GLY A 134 28.93 -39.78 -47.37
N LEU A 135 30.02 -39.12 -47.80
CA LEU A 135 29.95 -37.92 -48.66
C LEU A 135 30.67 -38.05 -50.01
N GLN A 136 31.73 -38.86 -50.11
CA GLN A 136 32.56 -38.96 -51.33
C GLN A 136 32.13 -40.09 -52.28
N GLY A 137 31.15 -40.92 -51.88
CA GLY A 137 30.59 -41.99 -52.70
C GLY A 137 29.55 -41.52 -53.71
N ARG A 138 29.10 -42.43 -54.57
CA ARG A 138 28.00 -42.19 -55.53
C ARG A 138 26.66 -41.97 -54.83
N THR A 139 26.45 -42.62 -53.69
CA THR A 139 25.29 -42.50 -52.81
C THR A 139 25.74 -41.95 -51.47
N ARG A 140 24.94 -41.06 -50.89
CA ARG A 140 25.19 -40.56 -49.54
C ARG A 140 24.62 -41.54 -48.53
N HIS A 141 25.42 -41.85 -47.51
CA HIS A 141 25.02 -42.73 -46.43
C HIS A 141 25.14 -41.99 -45.09
N ARG A 142 24.22 -42.32 -44.16
CA ARG A 142 24.39 -41.95 -42.77
C ARG A 142 25.46 -42.84 -42.16
N VAL A 143 26.53 -42.25 -41.61
CA VAL A 143 27.67 -43.00 -41.05
C VAL A 143 27.97 -42.53 -39.64
N VAL A 144 28.10 -43.46 -38.71
CA VAL A 144 28.51 -43.22 -37.33
C VAL A 144 29.91 -43.79 -37.11
N THR A 145 30.79 -43.02 -36.51
CA THR A 145 32.13 -43.46 -36.11
C THR A 145 32.09 -44.21 -34.78
N LEU A 146 33.07 -45.08 -34.52
CA LEU A 146 33.21 -45.75 -33.23
C LEU A 146 33.34 -44.77 -32.06
N ALA A 147 33.87 -43.57 -32.30
CA ALA A 147 33.99 -42.49 -31.32
C ALA A 147 32.68 -41.70 -31.08
N GLY A 148 31.58 -42.03 -31.77
CA GLY A 148 30.27 -41.38 -31.61
C GLY A 148 30.06 -40.15 -32.49
N GLY A 149 31.00 -39.81 -33.39
CA GLY A 149 30.79 -38.81 -34.43
C GLY A 149 29.83 -39.32 -35.51
N LEU A 150 28.85 -38.52 -35.90
CA LEU A 150 27.81 -38.80 -36.88
C LEU A 150 28.00 -37.91 -38.12
N ILE A 151 27.92 -38.53 -39.30
CA ILE A 151 27.74 -37.85 -40.58
C ILE A 151 26.40 -38.32 -41.13
N ASP A 152 25.46 -37.39 -41.26
CA ASP A 152 24.14 -37.67 -41.80
C ASP A 152 24.14 -37.60 -43.34
N ALA A 153 23.18 -38.29 -43.97
CA ALA A 153 23.06 -38.30 -45.44
C ALA A 153 22.75 -36.89 -46.00
N SER A 154 22.14 -36.02 -45.20
CA SER A 154 21.92 -34.60 -45.48
C SER A 154 23.23 -33.79 -45.61
N GLY A 155 24.35 -34.31 -45.12
CA GLY A 155 25.63 -33.60 -45.02
C GLY A 155 25.87 -32.95 -43.65
N THR A 156 24.92 -33.08 -42.71
CA THR A 156 25.11 -32.62 -41.33
C THR A 156 26.15 -33.50 -40.63
N MET A 157 27.15 -32.88 -40.03
CA MET A 157 28.18 -33.59 -39.26
C MET A 157 28.10 -33.17 -37.79
N SER A 158 28.20 -34.10 -36.86
CA SER A 158 28.29 -33.78 -35.43
C SER A 158 29.66 -33.17 -35.14
N GLY A 159 29.74 -31.84 -35.12
CA GLY A 159 30.96 -31.09 -34.80
C GLY A 159 30.95 -30.58 -33.37
N GLY A 160 31.93 -30.98 -32.56
CA GLY A 160 32.32 -30.26 -31.35
C GLY A 160 31.49 -30.52 -30.10
N GLY A 161 31.64 -31.71 -29.50
CA GLY A 161 31.17 -31.96 -28.13
C GLY A 161 31.90 -33.15 -27.51
N GLY A 162 32.53 -32.97 -26.36
CA GLY A 162 33.23 -34.06 -25.65
C GLY A 162 32.29 -35.08 -24.97
N LYS A 163 30.97 -34.88 -25.06
CA LYS A 163 29.96 -35.76 -24.45
C LYS A 163 29.39 -36.70 -25.52
N VAL A 164 29.78 -37.96 -25.44
CA VAL A 164 29.18 -39.05 -26.21
C VAL A 164 27.95 -39.59 -25.49
N ALA A 165 26.86 -39.81 -26.23
CA ALA A 165 25.69 -40.52 -25.72
C ALA A 165 26.03 -42.02 -25.65
N SER A 166 26.02 -42.59 -24.45
CA SER A 166 26.30 -44.01 -24.20
C SER A 166 25.19 -44.66 -23.36
N GLY A 167 24.97 -45.96 -23.56
CA GLY A 167 23.99 -46.75 -22.79
C GLY A 167 22.63 -46.97 -23.47
N GLY A 168 22.37 -46.40 -24.65
CA GLY A 168 21.07 -46.51 -25.34
C GLY A 168 20.67 -47.92 -25.80
N MET A 169 21.63 -48.86 -25.89
CA MET A 169 21.35 -50.28 -26.20
C MET A 169 21.10 -51.15 -24.96
N ARG A 170 21.20 -50.58 -23.75
CA ARG A 170 20.92 -51.28 -22.48
C ARG A 170 19.58 -50.81 -21.93
N ALA A 171 18.77 -51.73 -21.41
CA ALA A 171 17.44 -51.44 -20.86
C ALA A 171 17.43 -50.54 -19.60
N SER A 172 18.58 -50.34 -18.93
CA SER A 172 18.70 -49.46 -17.76
C SER A 172 19.33 -48.12 -18.14
N VAL A 173 18.47 -47.13 -18.41
CA VAL A 173 18.86 -45.79 -18.90
C VAL A 173 19.25 -44.83 -17.76
N CYS A 174 18.94 -45.14 -16.51
CA CYS A 174 19.30 -44.28 -15.38
C CYS A 174 20.74 -44.53 -14.93
N LYS A 175 21.61 -43.53 -15.16
CA LYS A 175 22.99 -43.49 -14.64
C LYS A 175 23.08 -43.26 -13.13
N TYR A 176 22.00 -42.76 -12.53
CA TYR A 176 21.92 -42.41 -11.12
C TYR A 176 20.87 -43.25 -10.42
N SER A 177 21.14 -43.64 -9.18
CA SER A 177 20.15 -44.30 -8.34
C SER A 177 19.12 -43.29 -7.84
N GLN A 178 17.92 -43.76 -7.47
CA GLN A 178 16.89 -42.90 -6.87
C GLN A 178 17.37 -42.26 -5.56
N GLU A 179 18.25 -42.92 -4.82
CA GLU A 179 18.84 -42.40 -3.58
C GLU A 179 19.85 -41.29 -3.85
N GLU A 180 20.66 -41.41 -4.90
CA GLU A 180 21.60 -40.36 -5.31
C GLU A 180 20.87 -39.09 -5.74
N VAL A 181 19.78 -39.24 -6.51
CA VAL A 181 18.94 -38.11 -6.92
C VAL A 181 18.35 -37.41 -5.69
N LYS A 182 17.85 -38.17 -4.70
CA LYS A 182 17.34 -37.58 -3.45
C LYS A 182 18.42 -36.79 -2.70
N LYS A 183 19.64 -37.31 -2.62
CA LYS A 183 20.77 -36.60 -1.99
C LYS A 183 21.11 -35.29 -2.73
N PHE A 184 21.10 -35.30 -4.06
CA PHE A 184 21.33 -34.08 -4.84
C PHE A 184 20.23 -33.04 -4.64
N VAL A 185 18.97 -33.46 -4.57
CA VAL A 185 17.85 -32.55 -4.30
C VAL A 185 17.98 -31.93 -2.91
N GLN A 186 18.29 -32.72 -1.88
CA GLN A 186 18.51 -32.22 -0.53
C GLN A 186 19.67 -31.21 -0.47
N ALA A 187 20.81 -31.53 -1.06
CA ALA A 187 21.96 -30.61 -1.11
C ALA A 187 21.63 -29.31 -1.87
N TYR A 188 20.81 -29.40 -2.93
CA TYR A 188 20.35 -28.23 -3.68
C TYR A 188 19.41 -27.35 -2.84
N GLU A 189 18.48 -27.94 -2.12
CA GLU A 189 17.57 -27.23 -1.21
C GLU A 189 18.32 -26.56 -0.06
N GLU A 190 19.27 -27.26 0.56
CA GLU A 190 20.17 -26.70 1.59
C GLU A 190 20.98 -25.52 1.06
N ALA A 191 21.60 -25.65 -0.12
CA ALA A 191 22.36 -24.56 -0.72
C ALA A 191 21.47 -23.35 -1.06
N ASN A 192 20.25 -23.58 -1.56
CA ASN A 192 19.32 -22.50 -1.86
C ASN A 192 18.82 -21.77 -0.62
N THR A 193 18.55 -22.49 0.48
CA THR A 193 18.13 -21.86 1.74
C THR A 193 19.26 -21.02 2.32
N GLN A 194 20.51 -21.49 2.30
CA GLN A 194 21.67 -20.70 2.70
C GLN A 194 21.85 -19.46 1.83
N LEU A 195 21.68 -19.59 0.52
CA LEU A 195 21.77 -18.45 -0.41
C LEU A 195 20.67 -17.41 -0.15
N MET A 196 19.46 -17.85 0.19
CA MET A 196 18.36 -16.95 0.55
C MET A 196 18.66 -16.19 1.85
N GLN A 197 19.18 -16.87 2.87
CA GLN A 197 19.59 -16.23 4.14
C GLN A 197 20.69 -15.20 3.93
N LEU A 198 21.75 -15.56 3.20
CA LEU A 198 22.85 -14.63 2.91
C LEU A 198 22.40 -13.41 2.09
N ARG A 199 21.42 -13.57 1.19
CA ARG A 199 20.83 -12.44 0.47
C ARG A 199 20.07 -11.50 1.39
N GLN A 200 19.26 -12.03 2.32
CA GLN A 200 18.54 -11.22 3.29
C GLN A 200 19.50 -10.50 4.25
N GLU A 201 20.53 -11.18 4.73
CA GLU A 201 21.57 -10.56 5.57
C GLU A 201 22.28 -9.43 4.82
N ARG A 202 22.60 -9.64 3.55
CA ARG A 202 23.20 -8.60 2.72
C ARG A 202 22.27 -7.39 2.57
N GLU A 203 20.99 -7.61 2.27
CA GLU A 203 20.01 -6.52 2.13
C GLU A 203 19.87 -5.72 3.43
N ALA A 204 19.80 -6.39 4.58
CA ALA A 204 19.74 -5.73 5.89
C ALA A 204 21.02 -4.91 6.20
N LEU A 205 22.19 -5.44 5.84
CA LEU A 205 23.46 -4.72 5.99
C LEU A 205 23.55 -3.52 5.03
N ASP A 206 23.10 -3.67 3.78
CA ASP A 206 23.05 -2.58 2.80
C ASP A 206 22.09 -1.47 3.26
N GLU A 207 20.96 -1.80 3.90
CA GLU A 207 20.05 -0.81 4.51
C GLU A 207 20.69 -0.06 5.68
N ALA A 208 21.39 -0.76 6.58
CA ALA A 208 22.09 -0.15 7.71
C ALA A 208 23.27 0.73 7.26
N LEU A 209 23.98 0.33 6.20
CA LEU A 209 25.00 1.17 5.57
C LEU A 209 24.39 2.44 4.99
N ASN A 210 23.29 2.32 4.23
CA ASN A 210 22.61 3.48 3.66
C ASN A 210 22.06 4.44 4.72
N SER A 211 21.60 3.95 5.88
CA SER A 211 21.15 4.82 6.97
C SER A 211 22.32 5.55 7.62
N THR A 212 23.41 4.84 7.91
CA THR A 212 24.61 5.45 8.49
C THR A 212 25.28 6.45 7.54
N ASP A 213 25.34 6.16 6.24
CA ASP A 213 25.83 7.10 5.21
C ASP A 213 25.01 8.38 5.13
N ARG A 214 23.71 8.34 5.46
CA ARG A 214 22.85 9.53 5.55
C ARG A 214 23.06 10.31 6.85
N GLU A 215 23.35 9.62 7.95
CA GLU A 215 23.59 10.24 9.26
C GLU A 215 24.93 11.00 9.30
N ILE A 216 25.96 10.52 8.60
CA ILE A 216 27.29 11.17 8.54
C ILE A 216 27.22 12.66 8.15
N PRO A 217 26.64 13.06 7.00
CA PRO A 217 26.60 14.47 6.60
C PRO A 217 25.75 15.34 7.54
N GLU A 218 24.71 14.78 8.17
CA GLU A 218 23.91 15.49 9.18
C GLU A 218 24.75 15.79 10.42
N LEU A 219 25.51 14.80 10.90
CA LEU A 219 26.43 14.95 12.02
C LEU A 219 27.56 15.93 11.69
N GLU A 220 28.14 15.87 10.49
CA GLU A 220 29.15 16.83 10.03
C GLU A 220 28.60 18.27 10.00
N LEU A 221 27.38 18.47 9.51
CA LEU A 221 26.74 19.78 9.51
C LEU A 221 26.53 20.29 10.94
N ARG A 222 26.12 19.39 11.84
CA ARG A 222 25.89 19.72 13.25
C ARG A 222 27.19 20.06 13.98
N GLU A 223 28.26 19.33 13.69
CA GLU A 223 29.61 19.64 14.17
C GLU A 223 30.04 21.05 13.70
N ARG A 224 29.86 21.35 12.41
CA ARG A 224 30.18 22.69 11.87
C ARG A 224 29.38 23.79 12.56
N THR A 225 28.07 23.58 12.75
CA THR A 225 27.19 24.54 13.44
C THR A 225 27.67 24.77 14.88
N CYS A 226 27.88 23.71 15.64
CA CYS A 226 28.39 23.80 17.01
C CYS A 226 29.77 24.49 17.05
N SER A 227 30.65 24.23 16.09
CA SER A 227 31.97 24.87 16.01
C SER A 227 31.86 26.39 15.80
N MET A 228 30.90 26.83 14.97
CA MET A 228 30.62 28.25 14.73
C MET A 228 30.08 28.91 15.99
N ASP A 229 29.14 28.26 16.68
CA ASP A 229 28.56 28.76 17.93
C ASP A 229 29.61 28.87 19.03
N VAL A 230 30.47 27.86 19.18
CA VAL A 230 31.60 27.91 20.13
C VAL A 230 32.52 29.08 19.82
N ASN A 231 32.84 29.33 18.56
CA ASN A 231 33.69 30.47 18.18
C ASN A 231 32.99 31.81 18.42
N ALA A 232 31.68 31.91 18.17
CA ALA A 232 30.90 33.10 18.47
C ALA A 232 30.85 33.39 19.97
N LEU A 233 30.58 32.37 20.79
CA LEU A 233 30.55 32.47 22.25
C LEU A 233 31.92 32.81 22.84
N LYS A 234 33.01 32.25 22.30
CA LYS A 234 34.38 32.63 22.68
C LYS A 234 34.63 34.12 22.47
N LYS A 235 34.28 34.64 21.28
CA LYS A 235 34.41 36.08 20.99
C LYS A 235 33.55 36.94 21.93
N GLN A 236 32.34 36.49 22.26
CA GLN A 236 31.49 37.18 23.22
C GLN A 236 32.10 37.19 24.62
N ALA A 237 32.64 36.05 25.08
CA ALA A 237 33.31 35.94 26.37
C ALA A 237 34.52 36.91 26.45
N GLU A 238 35.38 36.93 25.43
CA GLU A 238 36.50 37.87 25.32
C GLU A 238 36.03 39.33 25.37
N ALA A 239 34.94 39.65 24.67
CA ALA A 239 34.34 40.99 24.71
C ALA A 239 33.83 41.35 26.11
N TYR A 240 33.15 40.43 26.80
CA TYR A 240 32.68 40.66 28.18
C TYR A 240 33.83 40.78 29.18
N GLU A 241 34.88 39.98 29.05
CA GLU A 241 36.08 40.10 29.88
C GLU A 241 36.77 41.46 29.71
N SER A 242 36.90 41.93 28.46
CA SER A 242 37.43 43.26 28.19
C SER A 242 36.56 44.36 28.81
N ARG A 243 35.23 44.21 28.71
CA ARG A 243 34.26 45.14 29.30
C ARG A 243 34.34 45.16 30.83
N LEU A 244 34.49 43.99 31.46
CA LEU A 244 34.69 43.87 32.91
C LEU A 244 35.95 44.60 33.38
N LYS A 245 37.05 44.52 32.63
CA LYS A 245 38.29 45.27 32.96
C LYS A 245 38.08 46.79 32.90
N THR A 246 37.27 47.26 31.96
CA THR A 246 36.96 48.70 31.80
C THR A 246 35.90 49.20 32.78
N LEU A 247 35.00 48.33 33.23
CA LEU A 247 33.97 48.67 34.20
C LEU A 247 34.61 48.85 35.58
N LYS A 248 34.91 50.10 35.92
CA LYS A 248 35.10 50.47 37.32
C LYS A 248 33.73 50.45 37.99
N VAL A 249 33.53 49.52 38.91
CA VAL A 249 32.34 49.54 39.78
C VAL A 249 32.36 50.89 40.51
N PRO A 250 31.34 51.74 40.36
CA PRO A 250 31.27 52.97 41.13
C PRO A 250 31.18 52.58 42.60
N GLN A 251 32.29 52.75 43.32
CA GLN A 251 32.27 52.59 44.76
C GLN A 251 31.61 53.81 45.35
N LEU A 252 30.52 53.58 46.10
CA LEU A 252 29.83 54.61 46.88
C LEU A 252 30.85 55.48 47.58
N THR A 253 30.85 56.76 47.24
CA THR A 253 31.68 57.76 47.90
C THR A 253 31.29 57.82 49.39
N GLY A 254 32.22 58.26 50.25
CA GLY A 254 31.96 58.34 51.69
C GLY A 254 30.70 59.16 52.02
N GLU A 255 30.41 60.18 51.22
CA GLU A 255 29.22 61.03 51.34
C GLU A 255 27.93 60.28 51.00
N GLU A 256 27.93 59.46 49.94
CA GLU A 256 26.76 58.65 49.57
C GLU A 256 26.46 57.58 50.61
N LYS A 257 27.49 56.95 51.20
CA LYS A 257 27.29 56.02 52.33
C LYS A 257 26.72 56.73 53.56
N ALA A 258 27.14 57.97 53.83
CA ALA A 258 26.58 58.77 54.91
C ALA A 258 25.11 59.13 54.66
N LYS A 259 24.76 59.52 53.42
CA LYS A 259 23.37 59.77 53.01
C LYS A 259 22.50 58.52 53.10
N ILE A 260 23.00 57.35 52.71
CA ILE A 260 22.28 56.08 52.87
C ILE A 260 22.00 55.80 54.34
N LYS A 261 23.00 55.93 55.22
CA LYS A 261 22.78 55.77 56.68
C LYS A 261 21.78 56.78 57.26
N GLN A 262 21.76 58.01 56.74
CA GLN A 262 20.77 59.01 57.15
C GLN A 262 19.36 58.64 56.67
N LEU A 263 19.23 58.16 55.43
CA LEU A 263 17.96 57.70 54.86
C LEU A 263 17.45 56.45 55.57
N GLU A 264 18.32 55.49 55.91
CA GLU A 264 17.96 54.31 56.72
C GLU A 264 17.40 54.72 58.08
N LYS A 265 18.05 55.67 58.78
CA LYS A 265 17.53 56.21 60.04
C LYS A 265 16.19 56.91 59.87
N LEU A 266 16.01 57.65 58.78
CA LEU A 266 14.74 58.32 58.47
C LEU A 266 13.64 57.29 58.17
N ILE A 267 13.95 56.23 57.42
CA ILE A 267 13.02 55.14 57.12
C ILE A 267 12.61 54.47 58.43
N GLU A 268 13.55 54.13 59.31
CA GLU A 268 13.24 53.51 60.61
C GLU A 268 12.33 54.42 61.46
N SER A 269 12.65 55.71 61.58
CA SER A 269 11.80 56.65 62.31
C SER A 269 10.40 56.78 61.70
N ARG A 270 10.30 56.78 60.37
CA ARG A 270 9.01 56.87 59.67
C ARG A 270 8.23 55.55 59.72
N SER A 271 8.89 54.40 59.78
CA SER A 271 8.22 53.12 59.96
C SER A 271 7.66 52.97 61.38
N GLU A 272 8.37 53.46 62.39
CA GLU A 272 7.86 53.53 63.76
C GLU A 272 6.64 54.48 63.85
N GLU A 273 6.72 55.67 63.24
CA GLU A 273 5.56 56.57 63.13
C GLU A 273 4.40 55.90 62.39
N LEU A 274 4.65 55.22 61.26
CA LEU A 274 3.63 54.49 60.53
C LEU A 274 3.01 53.37 61.38
N SER A 275 3.77 52.61 62.16
CA SER A 275 3.19 51.58 63.03
C SER A 275 2.27 52.18 64.08
N THR A 276 2.65 53.30 64.69
CA THR A 276 1.78 53.99 65.67
C THR A 276 0.50 54.54 65.02
N ILE A 277 0.60 55.09 63.81
CA ILE A 277 -0.55 55.56 63.05
C ILE A 277 -1.44 54.38 62.63
N MET A 278 -0.86 53.25 62.25
CA MET A 278 -1.63 52.04 61.91
C MET A 278 -2.38 51.49 63.11
N GLU A 279 -1.80 51.49 64.31
CA GLU A 279 -2.48 51.12 65.55
C GLU A 279 -3.66 52.07 65.82
N GLN A 280 -3.45 53.37 65.71
CA GLN A 280 -4.54 54.37 65.83
C GLN A 280 -5.62 54.15 64.77
N HIS A 281 -5.23 53.86 63.53
CA HIS A 281 -6.15 53.59 62.44
C HIS A 281 -6.96 52.32 62.67
N GLN A 282 -6.37 51.27 63.25
CA GLN A 282 -7.10 50.04 63.60
C GLN A 282 -8.19 50.31 64.63
N VAL A 283 -7.91 51.11 65.66
CA VAL A 283 -8.92 51.50 66.66
C VAL A 283 -10.07 52.26 65.99
N VAL A 284 -9.75 53.24 65.14
CA VAL A 284 -10.77 54.00 64.40
C VAL A 284 -11.55 53.10 63.43
N GLU A 285 -10.90 52.15 62.74
CA GLU A 285 -11.59 51.20 61.88
C GLU A 285 -12.51 50.26 62.65
N GLU A 286 -12.12 49.82 63.85
CA GLU A 286 -12.99 49.03 64.74
C GLU A 286 -14.20 49.84 65.16
N GLU A 287 -14.02 51.10 65.57
CA GLU A 287 -15.13 52.02 65.89
C GLU A 287 -16.06 52.23 64.69
N VAL A 288 -15.51 52.43 63.48
CA VAL A 288 -16.31 52.57 62.24
C VAL A 288 -17.04 51.28 61.92
N ARG A 289 -16.41 50.11 62.12
CA ARG A 289 -17.03 48.80 61.89
C ARG A 289 -18.16 48.55 62.89
N ASP A 290 -17.99 48.94 64.14
CA ASP A 290 -19.01 48.85 65.17
C ASP A 290 -20.17 49.79 64.89
N LEU A 291 -19.91 51.03 64.50
CA LEU A 291 -20.93 51.97 64.03
C LEU A 291 -21.65 51.45 62.78
N HIS A 292 -20.92 50.85 61.83
CA HIS A 292 -21.52 50.23 60.65
C HIS A 292 -22.44 49.05 61.03
N ASN A 293 -22.01 48.20 61.95
CA ASN A 293 -22.81 47.10 62.49
C ASN A 293 -24.05 47.62 63.23
N GLN A 294 -23.90 48.67 64.03
CA GLN A 294 -25.01 49.34 64.70
C GLN A 294 -26.00 49.92 63.70
N ILE A 295 -25.54 50.62 62.66
CA ILE A 295 -26.41 51.15 61.58
C ILE A 295 -27.14 50.01 60.86
N MET A 296 -26.44 48.93 60.53
CA MET A 296 -27.06 47.76 59.89
C MET A 296 -28.09 47.08 60.79
N ASN A 297 -27.89 47.10 62.12
CA ASN A 297 -28.86 46.57 63.09
C ASN A 297 -30.03 47.54 63.35
N ILE A 298 -29.81 48.86 63.32
CA ILE A 298 -30.85 49.89 63.45
C ILE A 298 -31.80 49.89 62.24
N GLY A 299 -31.31 49.54 61.05
CA GLY A 299 -32.15 49.35 59.86
C GLY A 299 -33.26 48.30 60.02
N GLY A 300 -33.23 47.47 61.06
CA GLY A 300 -34.23 46.45 61.34
C GLY A 300 -34.22 45.29 60.34
N GLU A 301 -35.01 44.26 60.65
CA GLU A 301 -35.16 43.06 59.81
C GLU A 301 -35.70 43.41 58.42
N GLU A 302 -36.59 44.41 58.33
CA GLU A 302 -37.23 44.83 57.08
C GLU A 302 -36.24 45.44 56.07
N LEU A 303 -35.31 46.30 56.52
CA LEU A 303 -34.28 46.87 55.63
C LEU A 303 -33.25 45.82 55.23
N LYS A 304 -32.89 44.89 56.13
CA LYS A 304 -32.01 43.75 55.80
C LYS A 304 -32.63 42.84 54.75
N GLN A 305 -33.91 42.49 54.90
CA GLN A 305 -34.65 41.69 53.92
C GLN A 305 -34.85 42.44 52.59
N ALA A 306 -35.12 43.75 52.62
CA ALA A 306 -35.24 44.56 51.40
C ALA A 306 -33.90 44.66 50.66
N LYS A 307 -32.79 44.85 51.37
CA LYS A 307 -31.43 44.82 50.80
C LYS A 307 -31.06 43.46 50.25
N SER A 308 -31.33 42.36 50.95
CA SER A 308 -31.03 41.02 50.43
C SER A 308 -31.82 40.72 49.16
N LYS A 309 -33.10 41.11 49.11
CA LYS A 309 -33.93 41.00 47.89
C LYS A 309 -33.40 41.88 46.76
N LEU A 310 -32.91 43.09 47.06
CA LEU A 310 -32.28 43.97 46.09
C LEU A 310 -30.95 43.40 45.56
N GLU A 311 -30.11 42.84 46.44
CA GLU A 311 -28.85 42.17 46.07
C GLU A 311 -29.11 40.91 45.24
N GLU A 312 -30.12 40.12 45.57
CA GLU A 312 -30.54 38.98 44.76
C GLU A 312 -31.09 39.42 43.40
N ALA A 313 -31.90 40.49 43.36
CA ALA A 313 -32.44 41.02 42.11
C ALA A 313 -31.34 41.60 41.22
N THR A 314 -30.38 42.33 41.80
CA THR A 314 -29.23 42.90 41.07
C THR A 314 -28.31 41.81 40.55
N LYS A 315 -27.97 40.78 41.35
CA LYS A 315 -27.24 39.60 40.88
C LYS A 315 -27.97 38.86 39.76
N LYS A 316 -29.28 38.65 39.90
CA LYS A 316 -30.11 38.05 38.83
C LYS A 316 -30.09 38.92 37.56
N CYS A 317 -30.15 40.24 37.67
CA CYS A 317 -30.03 41.15 36.54
C CYS A 317 -28.66 41.08 35.86
N GLU A 318 -27.56 41.00 36.62
CA GLU A 318 -26.21 40.83 36.09
C GLU A 318 -26.03 39.48 35.38
N ASP A 319 -26.51 38.39 35.99
CA ASP A 319 -26.51 37.05 35.39
C ASP A 319 -27.32 37.01 34.09
N MET A 320 -28.48 37.66 34.07
CA MET A 320 -29.30 37.78 32.86
C MET A 320 -28.62 38.63 31.78
N ARG A 321 -27.94 39.73 32.16
CA ARG A 321 -27.12 40.51 31.23
C ARG A 321 -25.97 39.68 30.64
N HIS A 322 -25.27 38.90 31.47
CA HIS A 322 -24.21 37.99 31.02
C HIS A 322 -24.75 36.91 30.06
N LYS A 323 -25.91 36.32 30.37
CA LYS A 323 -26.58 35.34 29.49
C LYS A 323 -27.00 35.96 28.15
N CYS A 324 -27.63 37.14 28.15
CA CYS A 324 -27.98 37.86 26.93
C CYS A 324 -26.76 38.18 26.06
N LYS A 325 -25.66 38.62 26.68
CA LYS A 325 -24.41 38.91 25.95
C LYS A 325 -23.82 37.66 25.32
N LYS A 326 -23.87 36.51 26.01
CA LYS A 326 -23.43 35.22 25.48
C LYS A 326 -24.31 34.76 24.31
N SER A 327 -25.63 34.82 24.45
CA SER A 327 -26.53 34.48 23.34
C SER A 327 -26.37 35.39 22.12
N LEU A 328 -26.02 36.66 22.33
CA LEU A 328 -25.71 37.59 21.23
C LEU A 328 -24.43 37.16 20.48
N LEU A 329 -23.36 36.83 21.22
CA LEU A 329 -22.12 36.31 20.65
C LEU A 329 -22.33 34.98 19.89
N ASP A 330 -23.14 34.08 20.45
CA ASP A 330 -23.47 32.81 19.80
C ASP A 330 -24.26 33.03 18.50
N ALA A 331 -25.16 34.02 18.46
CA ALA A 331 -25.89 34.40 17.25
C ALA A 331 -24.97 35.02 16.18
N ASP A 332 -24.03 35.90 16.57
CA ASP A 332 -23.04 36.49 15.67
C ASP A 332 -22.11 35.40 15.08
N ASN A 333 -21.69 34.43 15.90
CA ASN A 333 -20.90 33.29 15.45
C ASN A 333 -21.67 32.37 14.48
N MET A 334 -22.95 32.13 14.75
CA MET A 334 -23.83 31.40 13.83
C MET A 334 -24.01 32.13 12.50
N ALA A 335 -24.16 33.46 12.52
CA ALA A 335 -24.23 34.27 11.31
C ALA A 335 -22.94 34.20 10.48
N ALA A 336 -21.77 34.22 11.13
CA ALA A 336 -20.48 34.05 10.48
C ALA A 336 -20.33 32.65 9.85
N ALA A 337 -20.77 31.59 10.54
CA ALA A 337 -20.75 30.22 10.03
C ALA A 337 -21.69 30.02 8.82
N LEU A 338 -22.85 30.67 8.81
CA LEU A 338 -23.74 30.66 7.64
C LEU A 338 -23.12 31.39 6.45
N TRP A 339 -22.39 32.48 6.69
CA TRP A 339 -21.69 33.23 5.64
C TRP A 339 -20.59 32.39 4.98
N THR A 340 -19.79 31.65 5.77
CA THR A 340 -18.74 30.76 5.24
C THR A 340 -19.31 29.56 4.47
N LEU A 341 -20.39 28.94 4.95
CA LEU A 341 -21.07 27.87 4.23
C LEU A 341 -21.69 28.35 2.91
N SER A 342 -22.27 29.54 2.91
CA SER A 342 -22.81 30.18 1.69
C SER A 342 -21.71 30.41 0.65
N LEU A 343 -20.54 30.91 1.09
CA LEU A 343 -19.37 31.10 0.23
C LEU A 343 -18.84 29.76 -0.32
N GLN A 344 -18.78 28.71 0.50
CA GLN A 344 -18.39 27.37 0.07
C GLN A 344 -19.37 26.79 -0.97
N LEU A 345 -20.68 26.95 -0.78
CA LEU A 345 -21.69 26.52 -1.75
C LEU A 345 -21.60 27.29 -3.07
N TYR A 346 -21.32 28.59 -3.01
CA TYR A 346 -21.08 29.41 -4.21
C TYR A 346 -19.82 28.98 -4.98
N LEU A 347 -18.73 28.68 -4.26
CA LEU A 347 -17.49 28.17 -4.88
C LEU A 347 -17.66 26.76 -5.46
N LEU A 348 -18.41 25.88 -4.78
CA LEU A 348 -18.79 24.57 -5.32
C LEU A 348 -19.64 24.70 -6.59
N ARG A 349 -20.54 25.69 -6.65
CA ARG A 349 -21.32 26.01 -7.85
C ARG A 349 -20.44 26.49 -9.00
N LEU A 350 -19.45 27.36 -8.76
CA LEU A 350 -18.51 27.79 -9.78
C LEU A 350 -17.67 26.63 -10.30
N ARG A 351 -17.16 25.77 -9.41
CA ARG A 351 -16.40 24.57 -9.79
C ARG A 351 -17.25 23.56 -10.56
N ALA A 352 -18.53 23.40 -10.20
CA ALA A 352 -19.47 22.55 -10.94
C ALA A 352 -19.86 23.11 -12.33
N GLN A 353 -19.79 24.44 -12.53
CA GLN A 353 -19.99 25.08 -13.84
C GLN A 353 -18.80 24.91 -14.79
N GLU A 354 -17.59 24.72 -14.26
CA GLU A 354 -16.39 24.45 -15.06
C GLU A 354 -16.33 23.00 -15.57
N ASP A 355 -16.87 22.04 -14.81
CA ASP A 355 -16.72 20.59 -15.10
C ASP A 355 -17.93 19.92 -15.79
N ALA A 356 -19.11 20.55 -15.88
CA ALA A 356 -20.29 19.93 -16.49
C ALA A 356 -21.24 20.94 -17.16
N GLY A 357 -21.54 20.73 -18.45
CA GLY A 357 -22.67 21.37 -19.12
C GLY A 357 -23.99 21.12 -18.36
N GLN A 358 -24.92 22.08 -18.46
CA GLN A 358 -26.27 22.26 -17.89
C GLN A 358 -27.10 21.08 -17.27
N GLU A 359 -26.72 19.81 -17.36
CA GLU A 359 -27.51 18.65 -16.94
C GLU A 359 -27.46 18.30 -15.43
N THR A 360 -26.59 18.91 -14.63
CA THR A 360 -26.42 18.54 -13.21
C THR A 360 -27.28 19.34 -12.22
N TYR A 361 -27.85 20.48 -12.62
CA TYR A 361 -28.72 21.29 -11.75
C TYR A 361 -30.12 20.66 -11.56
N ASP A 362 -30.59 19.93 -12.58
CA ASP A 362 -31.90 19.28 -12.54
C ASP A 362 -31.91 17.98 -11.70
N ARG A 363 -30.75 17.34 -11.51
CA ARG A 363 -30.59 16.11 -10.73
C ARG A 363 -30.48 16.31 -9.21
N LEU A 364 -30.50 17.56 -8.72
CA LEU A 364 -30.53 17.82 -7.28
C LEU A 364 -31.88 17.36 -6.68
N PRO A 365 -31.88 16.54 -5.59
CA PRO A 365 -33.09 16.13 -4.90
C PRO A 365 -33.95 17.33 -4.52
N GLU A 366 -35.28 17.25 -4.65
CA GLU A 366 -36.20 18.35 -4.29
C GLU A 366 -35.99 18.88 -2.86
N ALA A 367 -35.53 18.01 -1.94
CA ALA A 367 -35.17 18.38 -0.58
C ALA A 367 -34.00 19.40 -0.48
N LEU A 368 -33.04 19.37 -1.42
CA LEU A 368 -31.94 20.33 -1.50
C LEU A 368 -32.37 21.62 -2.19
N LYS A 369 -33.22 21.55 -3.22
CA LYS A 369 -33.82 22.75 -3.84
C LYS A 369 -34.69 23.51 -2.84
N GLY A 370 -35.45 22.79 -2.00
CA GLY A 370 -36.24 23.38 -0.90
C GLY A 370 -35.39 24.02 0.20
N LYS A 371 -34.23 23.43 0.54
CA LYS A 371 -33.29 24.03 1.51
C LYS A 371 -32.61 25.28 0.95
N VAL A 372 -32.26 25.31 -0.33
CA VAL A 372 -31.71 26.52 -0.99
C VAL A 372 -32.76 27.63 -1.06
N ALA A 373 -34.01 27.31 -1.42
CA ALA A 373 -35.12 28.27 -1.41
C ALA A 373 -35.48 28.78 0.00
N TRP A 374 -35.31 27.95 1.02
CA TRP A 374 -35.47 28.35 2.42
C TRP A 374 -34.37 29.31 2.86
N VAL A 375 -33.10 29.05 2.51
CA VAL A 375 -31.97 29.95 2.79
C VAL A 375 -32.13 31.29 2.05
N GLU A 376 -32.60 31.29 0.80
CA GLU A 376 -32.89 32.52 0.05
C GLU A 376 -34.02 33.34 0.67
N ARG A 377 -35.10 32.70 1.16
CA ARG A 377 -36.18 33.41 1.88
C ARG A 377 -35.76 33.89 3.27
N PHE A 378 -34.91 33.13 3.96
CA PHE A 378 -34.43 33.48 5.29
C PHE A 378 -33.50 34.71 5.24
N PHE A 379 -32.62 34.80 4.22
CA PHE A 379 -31.73 35.95 4.04
C PHE A 379 -32.39 37.18 3.39
N MET A 380 -33.41 37.00 2.52
CA MET A 380 -34.16 38.12 1.94
C MET A 380 -35.31 38.63 2.83
N GLY A 381 -35.64 37.92 3.90
CA GLY A 381 -36.84 38.18 4.73
C GLY A 381 -36.61 38.94 6.03
N MET A 382 -35.37 39.14 6.47
CA MET A 382 -35.07 39.99 7.63
C MET A 382 -34.27 41.20 7.19
N SER A 383 -34.96 42.34 7.01
CA SER A 383 -34.26 43.57 6.71
C SER A 383 -33.44 44.00 7.92
N LYS A 384 -32.29 44.64 7.68
CA LYS A 384 -31.49 45.32 8.72
C LYS A 384 -32.33 46.31 9.54
N ALA A 385 -33.48 46.75 9.02
CA ALA A 385 -34.44 47.62 9.68
C ALA A 385 -35.34 46.89 10.70
N ASP A 386 -35.63 45.60 10.52
CA ASP A 386 -36.44 44.81 11.45
C ASP A 386 -35.62 44.42 12.68
N ILE A 387 -34.35 44.06 12.47
CA ILE A 387 -33.37 43.86 13.56
C ILE A 387 -33.12 45.17 14.30
N LYS A 388 -32.94 46.30 13.58
CA LYS A 388 -32.85 47.62 14.22
C LYS A 388 -34.12 48.00 14.99
N LYS A 389 -35.31 47.62 14.52
CA LYS A 389 -36.58 47.88 15.21
C LYS A 389 -36.68 47.11 16.53
N GLU A 390 -36.27 45.84 16.55
CA GLU A 390 -36.27 45.06 17.78
C GLU A 390 -35.15 45.50 18.74
N CYS A 391 -33.94 45.80 18.26
CA CYS A 391 -32.89 46.40 19.08
C CYS A 391 -33.33 47.75 19.68
N ALA A 392 -33.99 48.62 18.89
CA ALA A 392 -34.50 49.90 19.39
C ALA A 392 -35.67 49.75 20.38
N LYS A 393 -36.47 48.67 20.27
CA LYS A 393 -37.50 48.35 21.29
C LYS A 393 -36.86 47.89 22.60
N VAL A 394 -35.80 47.09 22.53
CA VAL A 394 -35.04 46.61 23.70
C VAL A 394 -34.30 47.77 24.37
N GLU A 395 -33.67 48.68 23.62
CA GLU A 395 -33.04 49.90 24.16
C GLU A 395 -34.06 50.84 24.81
N ARG A 396 -35.25 51.01 24.22
CA ARG A 396 -36.33 51.81 24.85
C ARG A 396 -36.89 51.17 26.12
N LEU A 397 -36.89 49.84 26.22
CA LEU A 397 -37.27 49.14 27.45
C LEU A 397 -36.17 49.26 28.52
N ALA A 398 -34.89 49.23 28.11
CA ALA A 398 -33.75 49.48 29.00
C ALA A 398 -33.74 50.93 29.54
N GLU A 399 -33.96 51.94 28.70
CA GLU A 399 -34.08 53.34 29.14
C GLU A 399 -35.30 53.59 30.04
N LYS A 400 -36.42 52.88 29.80
CA LYS A 400 -37.59 52.95 30.68
C LYS A 400 -37.31 52.34 32.05
N LEU A 401 -36.54 51.27 32.12
CA LEU A 401 -36.09 50.66 33.39
C LEU A 401 -35.12 51.59 34.14
N GLU A 402 -34.17 52.24 33.46
CA GLU A 402 -33.28 53.23 34.09
C GLU A 402 -34.02 54.48 34.59
N LYS A 403 -35.08 54.91 33.90
CA LYS A 403 -35.91 56.05 34.34
C LYS A 403 -36.85 55.70 35.49
N LEU A 404 -37.28 54.43 35.61
CA LEU A 404 -38.07 53.94 36.73
C LEU A 404 -37.26 53.90 38.03
N ASP A 405 -35.95 53.60 37.97
CA ASP A 405 -35.08 53.51 39.15
C ASP A 405 -34.78 54.85 39.85
N VAL A 406 -34.99 56.00 39.18
CA VAL A 406 -34.65 57.31 39.77
C VAL A 406 -35.87 58.17 40.10
N GLN A 407 -36.99 58.06 39.36
CA GLN A 407 -38.13 58.96 39.56
C GLN A 407 -39.30 58.39 40.41
N GLU A 408 -39.48 57.07 40.51
CA GLU A 408 -40.56 56.51 41.37
C GLU A 408 -40.14 56.28 42.83
N ILE A 409 -38.84 56.20 43.13
CA ILE A 409 -38.37 55.99 44.51
C ILE A 409 -38.29 57.31 45.31
N PHE A 410 -38.11 58.47 44.65
CA PHE A 410 -37.96 59.77 45.33
C PHE A 410 -39.08 60.79 45.04
N GLY A 411 -40.11 60.45 44.26
CA GLY A 411 -41.17 61.37 43.85
C GLY A 411 -42.45 61.42 44.73
N LYS A 412 -42.60 60.56 45.75
CA LYS A 412 -43.80 60.55 46.63
C LYS A 412 -43.47 60.23 48.08
N LYS A 413 -42.68 61.07 48.76
CA LYS A 413 -42.77 61.28 50.22
C LYS A 413 -42.32 62.71 50.55
N GLY A 414 -43.22 63.62 50.24
CA GLY A 414 -43.11 65.06 50.52
C GLY A 414 -44.50 65.68 50.49
N ALA A 415 -45.43 65.14 51.28
CA ALA A 415 -46.67 65.81 51.70
C ALA A 415 -47.36 64.98 52.79
N LYS A 416 -47.39 65.57 53.99
CA LYS A 416 -47.98 65.14 55.27
C LYS A 416 -47.12 64.22 56.13
#